data_AF-A0A846YXC8-F1
#
_entry.id   AF-A0A846YXC8-F1
#
_cell.length_a   1.000
_cell.length_b   1.000
_cell.length_c   1.000
_cell.angle_alpha   90.00
_cell.angle_beta   90.00
_cell.angle_gamma   90.00
#
_symmetry.space_group_name_H-M   'P 1'
#
loop_
_entity.id
_entity.type
_entity.pdbx_description
1 polymer ?
#
loop_
_entity_poly.entity_id
_entity_poly.type
_entity_poly.pdbx_seq_one_letter_code
_entity_poly.pdbx_strand_id
1 'polypeptide(L)'
;MTDIGSVKAITVCSSSKFYSTARVVAKDLAERGYKIYTPRFEYSEEVVAVSAEEKMMLTKEFLNKIHCSDAIYVIDEGGYTGRSVCIEVGYAFGSKRGIILSEPATEDAITALADAVVPVDQIGQWLAQISRD
;
A
#
# COMPACT_ATOMS: atom_id res chain seq x y z
N MET A 1 -8.37 16.85 -0.76
CA MET A 1 -7.12 16.42 -0.10
C MET A 1 -7.49 15.69 1.16
N THR A 2 -7.04 14.44 1.28
CA THR A 2 -7.13 13.67 2.52
C THR A 2 -6.12 14.24 3.50
N ASP A 3 -6.49 14.37 4.77
CA ASP A 3 -5.56 14.81 5.81
C ASP A 3 -4.61 13.65 6.17
N ILE A 4 -3.35 13.75 5.72
CA ILE A 4 -2.29 12.79 6.00
C ILE A 4 -1.49 13.13 7.27
N GLY A 5 -1.91 14.14 8.05
CA GLY A 5 -1.17 14.63 9.23
C GLY A 5 -1.18 13.71 10.46
N SER A 6 -1.93 12.60 10.47
CA SER A 6 -1.91 11.67 11.63
C SER A 6 -2.04 10.19 11.26
N VAL A 7 -1.15 9.70 10.40
CA VAL A 7 -1.12 8.29 10.00
C VAL A 7 -0.67 7.38 11.16
N LYS A 8 -1.50 6.40 11.55
CA LYS A 8 -1.17 5.39 12.58
C LYS A 8 -1.32 3.96 12.08
N ALA A 9 -2.24 3.73 11.15
CA ALA A 9 -2.46 2.44 10.49
C ALA A 9 -2.22 2.55 8.99
N ILE A 10 -1.42 1.63 8.44
CA ILE A 10 -1.00 1.63 7.03
C ILE A 10 -1.27 0.27 6.42
N THR A 11 -1.87 0.25 5.24
CA THR A 11 -1.90 -0.94 4.40
C THR A 11 -0.80 -0.87 3.35
N VAL A 12 0.12 -1.84 3.35
CA VAL A 12 1.14 -1.94 2.30
C VAL A 12 0.53 -2.62 1.08
N CYS A 13 0.47 -1.92 -0.04
CA CYS A 13 -0.02 -2.40 -1.33
C CYS A 13 1.17 -2.74 -2.22
N SER A 14 1.16 -3.89 -2.89
CA SER A 14 2.28 -4.29 -3.73
C SER A 14 1.90 -5.41 -4.70
N SER A 15 2.54 -5.42 -5.87
CA SER A 15 2.55 -6.61 -6.71
C SER A 15 3.31 -7.75 -6.03
N SER A 16 2.90 -9.00 -6.25
CA SER A 16 3.65 -10.17 -5.77
C SER A 16 5.12 -10.19 -6.19
N LYS A 17 5.45 -9.51 -7.30
CA LYS A 17 6.83 -9.30 -7.80
C LYS A 17 7.73 -8.59 -6.78
N PHE A 18 7.17 -7.74 -5.92
CA PHE A 18 7.92 -6.89 -4.98
C PHE A 18 7.64 -7.24 -3.50
N TYR A 19 7.14 -8.46 -3.24
CA TYR A 19 6.85 -8.91 -1.88
C TYR A 19 8.08 -8.95 -0.97
N SER A 20 9.30 -9.13 -1.51
CA SER A 20 10.55 -8.99 -0.75
C SER A 20 10.66 -7.59 -0.12
N THR A 21 10.51 -6.55 -0.94
CA THR A 21 10.59 -5.15 -0.52
C THR A 21 9.43 -4.79 0.40
N ALA A 22 8.20 -5.19 0.05
CA ALA A 22 7.02 -4.96 0.87
C ALA A 22 7.14 -5.58 2.28
N ARG A 23 7.74 -6.77 2.40
CA ARG A 23 8.01 -7.42 3.70
C ARG A 23 9.00 -6.62 4.55
N VAL A 24 10.08 -6.12 3.95
CA VAL A 24 11.10 -5.33 4.67
C VAL A 24 10.50 -4.03 5.18
N VAL A 25 9.80 -3.29 4.31
CA VAL A 25 9.13 -2.04 4.69
C VAL A 25 8.07 -2.28 5.77
N ALA A 26 7.21 -3.29 5.60
CA ALA A 26 6.17 -3.60 6.56
C ALA A 26 6.76 -3.90 7.95
N LYS A 27 7.89 -4.61 8.00
CA LYS A 27 8.61 -4.89 9.24
C LYS A 27 9.18 -3.62 9.88
N ASP A 28 9.91 -2.80 9.12
CA ASP A 28 10.49 -1.54 9.63
C ASP A 28 9.41 -0.60 10.19
N LEU A 29 8.30 -0.42 9.46
CA LEU A 29 7.20 0.42 9.94
C LEU A 29 6.51 -0.15 11.18
N ALA A 30 6.34 -1.47 11.27
CA ALA A 30 5.80 -2.10 12.48
C ALA A 30 6.73 -1.91 13.69
N GLU A 31 8.05 -2.05 13.52
CA GLU A 31 9.05 -1.80 14.57
C GLU A 31 9.05 -0.35 15.06
N ARG A 32 8.64 0.60 14.21
CA ARG A 32 8.43 2.01 14.54
C ARG A 32 7.09 2.30 15.24
N GLY A 33 6.26 1.28 15.45
CA GLY A 33 5.00 1.39 16.19
C GLY A 33 3.75 1.66 15.35
N TYR A 34 3.85 1.63 14.02
CA TYR A 34 2.67 1.73 13.14
C TYR A 34 1.91 0.41 13.09
N LYS A 35 0.58 0.47 13.00
CA LYS A 35 -0.25 -0.71 12.73
C LYS A 35 -0.18 -1.04 11.24
N ILE A 36 0.46 -2.16 10.89
CA ILE A 36 0.66 -2.53 9.49
C ILE A 36 -0.27 -3.66 9.06
N TYR A 37 -0.97 -3.44 7.95
CA TYR A 37 -1.65 -4.48 7.18
C TYR A 37 -0.85 -4.80 5.94
N THR A 38 -0.75 -6.09 5.61
CA THR A 38 0.05 -6.56 4.47
C THR A 38 -0.77 -7.42 3.51
N PRO A 39 -0.28 -7.58 2.27
CA PRO A 39 -0.74 -8.64 1.39
C PRO A 39 -0.48 -9.99 2.05
N ARG A 40 -1.25 -11.01 1.67
CA ARG A 40 -0.92 -12.37 2.10
C ARG A 40 0.28 -12.84 1.31
N PHE A 41 1.47 -12.61 1.84
CA PHE A 41 2.71 -12.87 1.12
C PHE A 41 2.97 -14.34 0.78
N GLU A 42 2.23 -15.26 1.39
CA GLU A 42 2.23 -16.70 1.10
C GLU A 42 1.46 -17.06 -0.17
N TYR A 43 0.61 -16.15 -0.65
CA TYR A 43 -0.15 -16.28 -1.88
C TYR A 43 0.53 -15.43 -2.96
N SER A 44 1.44 -16.05 -3.71
CA SER A 44 1.89 -15.51 -4.99
C SER A 44 1.29 -16.34 -6.13
N GLU A 45 1.00 -15.70 -7.27
CA GLU A 45 0.45 -16.40 -8.44
C GLU A 45 1.39 -17.49 -9.00
N GLU A 46 2.64 -17.51 -8.55
CA GLU A 46 3.67 -18.49 -8.91
C GLU A 46 3.71 -19.70 -7.97
N VAL A 47 3.18 -19.58 -6.75
CA VAL A 47 3.37 -20.61 -5.69
C VAL A 47 2.08 -21.36 -5.35
N VAL A 48 0.90 -20.74 -5.52
CA VAL A 48 -0.38 -21.36 -5.14
C VAL A 48 -1.42 -21.17 -6.23
N ALA A 49 -2.02 -22.26 -6.70
CA ALA A 49 -3.21 -22.22 -7.55
C ALA A 49 -4.41 -21.82 -6.67
N VAL A 50 -4.80 -20.55 -6.72
CA VAL A 50 -5.95 -20.00 -5.99
C VAL A 50 -7.18 -20.07 -6.89
N SER A 51 -8.28 -20.64 -6.38
CA SER A 51 -9.55 -20.67 -7.11
C SER A 51 -10.11 -19.25 -7.33
N ALA A 52 -11.03 -19.09 -8.28
CA ALA A 52 -11.66 -17.80 -8.54
C ALA A 52 -12.39 -17.25 -7.30
N GLU A 53 -13.11 -18.11 -6.56
CA GLU A 53 -13.84 -17.74 -5.35
C GLU A 53 -12.89 -17.26 -4.24
N GLU A 54 -11.76 -17.97 -4.05
CA GLU A 54 -10.73 -17.56 -3.09
C GLU A 54 -10.09 -16.23 -3.51
N LYS A 55 -9.78 -16.01 -4.79
CA LYS A 55 -9.26 -14.71 -5.26
C LYS A 55 -10.24 -13.57 -4.98
N MET A 56 -11.54 -13.79 -5.17
CA MET A 56 -12.57 -12.80 -4.86
C MET A 56 -12.66 -12.52 -3.35
N MET A 57 -12.57 -13.56 -2.50
CA MET A 57 -12.55 -13.41 -1.05
C MET A 57 -11.32 -12.63 -0.58
N LEU A 58 -10.14 -13.01 -1.05
CA LEU A 58 -8.87 -12.35 -0.73
C LEU A 58 -8.88 -10.88 -1.15
N THR A 59 -9.46 -10.56 -2.31
CA THR A 59 -9.64 -9.18 -2.76
C THR A 59 -10.50 -8.39 -1.77
N LYS A 60 -11.67 -8.94 -1.36
CA LYS A 60 -12.55 -8.27 -0.39
C LYS A 60 -11.89 -8.08 0.97
N GLU A 61 -11.16 -9.10 1.46
CA GLU A 61 -10.40 -8.99 2.70
C GLU A 61 -9.35 -7.88 2.61
N PHE A 62 -8.65 -7.79 1.49
CA PHE A 62 -7.61 -6.80 1.30
C PHE A 62 -8.17 -5.37 1.23
N LEU A 63 -9.28 -5.18 0.52
CA LEU A 63 -9.99 -3.89 0.52
C LEU A 63 -10.49 -3.51 1.93
N ASN A 64 -10.89 -4.48 2.76
CA ASN A 64 -11.24 -4.22 4.15
C ASN A 64 -10.02 -3.77 4.99
N LYS A 65 -8.81 -4.29 4.72
CA LYS A 65 -7.57 -3.79 5.34
C LYS A 65 -7.34 -2.32 5.00
N ILE A 66 -7.48 -1.96 3.72
CA ILE A 66 -7.39 -0.56 3.25
C ILE A 66 -8.43 0.31 3.96
N HIS A 67 -9.66 -0.18 4.08
CA HIS A 67 -10.72 0.52 4.79
C HIS A 67 -10.41 0.75 6.27
N CYS A 68 -9.66 -0.15 6.92
CA CYS A 68 -9.26 -0.02 8.33
C CYS A 68 -7.96 0.76 8.55
N SER A 69 -7.26 1.18 7.50
CA SER A 69 -6.04 2.00 7.58
C SER A 69 -6.33 3.48 7.39
N ASP A 70 -5.39 4.32 7.83
CA ASP A 70 -5.40 5.77 7.58
C ASP A 70 -4.85 6.08 6.19
N ALA A 71 -3.85 5.31 5.75
CA ALA A 71 -3.20 5.43 4.45
C ALA A 71 -2.83 4.07 3.84
N ILE A 72 -2.64 4.06 2.53
CA ILE A 72 -1.93 3.00 1.83
C ILE A 72 -0.52 3.45 1.48
N TYR A 73 0.42 2.51 1.50
CA TYR A 73 1.76 2.72 0.95
C TYR A 73 2.00 1.71 -0.17
N VAL A 74 2.13 2.20 -1.39
CA VAL A 74 2.26 1.39 -2.61
C VAL A 74 3.73 1.17 -2.92
N ILE A 75 4.13 -0.10 -3.03
CA ILE A 75 5.47 -0.49 -3.50
C ILE A 75 5.40 -0.70 -5.01
N ASP A 76 5.96 0.24 -5.76
CA ASP A 76 5.89 0.40 -7.21
C ASP A 76 7.27 0.55 -7.84
N GLU A 77 8.16 -0.44 -7.63
CA GLU A 77 9.52 -0.43 -8.17
C GLU A 77 9.52 -0.22 -9.71
N GLY A 78 10.29 0.76 -10.17
CA GLY A 78 10.31 1.19 -11.58
C GLY A 78 9.01 1.87 -12.04
N GLY A 79 8.18 2.36 -11.11
CA GLY A 79 6.86 2.95 -11.34
C GLY A 79 5.74 1.96 -11.69
N TYR A 80 6.00 0.64 -11.60
CA TYR A 80 5.02 -0.38 -11.99
C TYR A 80 3.89 -0.53 -10.96
N THR A 81 2.66 -0.29 -11.41
CA THR A 81 1.44 -0.57 -10.64
C THR A 81 0.64 -1.70 -11.29
N GLY A 82 0.45 -2.81 -10.57
CA GLY A 82 -0.33 -3.95 -11.06
C GLY A 82 -1.84 -3.67 -11.08
N ARG A 83 -2.61 -4.40 -11.90
CA ARG A 83 -4.07 -4.22 -12.04
C ARG A 83 -4.84 -4.23 -10.71
N SER A 84 -4.54 -5.18 -9.81
CA SER A 84 -5.16 -5.22 -8.48
C SER A 84 -4.78 -4.01 -7.64
N VAL A 85 -3.52 -3.57 -7.71
CA VAL A 85 -3.03 -2.39 -7.02
C VAL A 85 -3.71 -1.11 -7.54
N CYS A 86 -3.99 -1.01 -8.85
CA CYS A 86 -4.79 0.11 -9.37
C CYS A 86 -6.20 0.17 -8.74
N ILE A 87 -6.84 -1.00 -8.53
CA ILE A 87 -8.14 -1.08 -7.85
C ILE A 87 -8.01 -0.67 -6.38
N GLU A 88 -6.95 -1.10 -5.70
CA GLU A 88 -6.65 -0.74 -4.31
C GLU A 88 -6.45 0.78 -4.15
N VAL A 89 -5.68 1.41 -5.04
CA VAL A 89 -5.49 2.87 -5.09
C VAL A 89 -6.82 3.60 -5.31
N GLY A 90 -7.61 3.17 -6.30
CA GLY A 90 -8.92 3.76 -6.55
C GLY A 90 -9.89 3.60 -5.37
N TYR A 91 -9.86 2.45 -4.69
CA TYR A 91 -10.65 2.21 -3.49
C TYR A 91 -10.21 3.07 -2.31
N ALA A 92 -8.89 3.21 -2.10
CA ALA A 92 -8.32 4.11 -1.10
C ALA A 92 -8.75 5.55 -1.33
N PHE A 93 -8.69 6.02 -2.58
CA PHE A 93 -9.11 7.36 -2.98
C PHE A 93 -10.60 7.59 -2.68
N GLY A 94 -11.46 6.67 -3.15
CA GLY A 94 -12.90 6.75 -2.89
C GLY A 94 -13.27 6.66 -1.40
N SER A 95 -12.42 6.00 -0.61
CA SER A 95 -12.56 5.86 0.84
C SER A 95 -11.88 6.97 1.64
N LYS A 96 -11.31 7.99 0.97
CA LYS A 96 -10.57 9.11 1.59
C LYS A 96 -9.43 8.63 2.50
N ARG A 97 -8.65 7.67 2.02
CA ARG A 97 -7.40 7.22 2.65
C ARG A 97 -6.24 7.96 2.02
N GLY A 98 -5.16 8.18 2.79
CA GLY A 98 -3.93 8.72 2.24
C GLY A 98 -3.33 7.75 1.23
N ILE A 99 -2.79 8.26 0.12
CA ILE A 99 -2.16 7.46 -0.93
C ILE A 99 -0.71 7.90 -1.08
N ILE A 100 0.21 7.03 -0.69
CA ILE A 100 1.64 7.30 -0.77
C ILE A 100 2.26 6.27 -1.70
N LEU A 101 3.01 6.73 -2.69
CA LEU A 101 3.76 5.89 -3.63
C LEU A 101 5.22 5.80 -3.22
N SER A 102 5.88 4.68 -3.50
CA SER A 102 7.31 4.52 -3.23
C SER A 102 8.18 5.17 -4.32
N GLU A 103 7.68 5.19 -5.54
CA GLU A 103 8.27 5.80 -6.72
C GLU A 103 7.19 6.55 -7.54
N PRO A 104 7.56 7.39 -8.51
CA PRO A 104 6.59 7.95 -9.43
C PRO A 104 5.95 6.84 -10.28
N ALA A 105 4.61 6.74 -10.25
CA ALA A 105 3.90 5.77 -11.08
C ALA A 105 4.06 6.11 -12.57
N THR A 106 4.19 5.08 -13.41
CA THR A 106 4.19 5.26 -14.88
C THR A 106 2.83 5.64 -15.43
N GLU A 107 1.76 5.35 -14.68
CA GLU A 107 0.39 5.66 -15.08
C GLU A 107 -0.08 6.98 -14.46
N ASP A 108 -0.35 7.97 -15.32
CA ASP A 108 -0.78 9.32 -14.92
C ASP A 108 -2.01 9.31 -14.01
N ALA A 109 -2.92 8.35 -14.23
CA ALA A 109 -4.10 8.18 -13.41
C ALA A 109 -3.77 7.81 -11.96
N ILE A 110 -2.71 7.04 -11.72
CA ILE A 110 -2.25 6.72 -10.36
C ILE A 110 -1.56 7.93 -9.74
N THR A 111 -0.70 8.61 -10.50
CA THR A 111 -0.04 9.85 -10.08
C THR A 111 -1.05 10.92 -9.67
N ALA A 112 -2.15 11.06 -10.40
CA ALA A 112 -3.20 12.03 -10.09
C ALA A 112 -3.96 11.74 -8.77
N LEU A 113 -3.90 10.51 -8.26
CA LEU A 113 -4.57 10.10 -7.02
C LEU A 113 -3.62 10.11 -5.81
N ALA A 114 -2.30 10.21 -6.03
CA ALA A 114 -1.32 10.17 -4.96
C ALA A 114 -1.27 11.49 -4.18
N ASP A 115 -1.18 11.38 -2.85
CA ASP A 115 -0.93 12.53 -1.96
C ASP A 115 0.58 12.82 -1.83
N ALA A 116 1.42 11.78 -1.97
CA ALA A 116 2.88 11.91 -1.89
C ALA A 116 3.62 10.79 -2.63
N VAL A 117 4.88 11.05 -2.98
CA VAL A 117 5.87 10.06 -3.42
C VAL A 117 7.02 10.08 -2.43
N VAL A 118 7.27 8.95 -1.78
CA VAL A 118 8.25 8.82 -0.69
C VAL A 118 9.02 7.51 -0.85
N PRO A 119 10.32 7.52 -1.11
CA PRO A 119 11.13 6.31 -1.25
C PRO A 119 11.05 5.36 -0.05
N VAL A 120 11.21 4.05 -0.33
CA VAL A 120 11.12 2.97 0.68
C VAL A 120 12.08 3.13 1.85
N ASP A 121 13.23 3.76 1.65
CA ASP A 121 14.24 4.00 2.69
C ASP A 121 13.95 5.27 3.54
N GLN A 122 12.99 6.09 3.10
CA GLN A 122 12.64 7.37 3.72
C GLN A 122 11.27 7.37 4.40
N ILE A 123 10.37 6.45 4.02
CA ILE A 123 8.97 6.42 4.49
C ILE A 123 8.83 6.48 6.02
N GLY A 124 9.65 5.74 6.76
CA GLY A 124 9.60 5.74 8.22
C GLY A 124 9.99 7.08 8.87
N GLN A 125 10.85 7.87 8.22
CA GLN A 125 11.23 9.20 8.71
C GLN A 125 10.17 10.24 8.32
N TRP A 126 9.67 10.15 7.08
CA TRP A 126 8.64 11.04 6.56
C TRP A 126 7.35 10.95 7.37
N LEU A 127 6.87 9.74 7.67
CA LEU A 127 5.69 9.53 8.53
C LEU A 127 5.86 10.13 9.94
N ALA A 128 7.09 10.07 10.48
CA ALA A 128 7.40 10.64 11.78
C ALA A 128 7.50 12.18 11.76
N GLN A 129 7.67 12.80 10.60
CA GLN A 129 7.67 14.26 10.43
C GLN A 129 6.25 14.79 10.33
N ILE A 130 5.43 14.23 9.43
CA ILE A 130 4.05 14.70 9.22
C ILE A 130 3.14 14.52 10.43
N SER A 131 3.49 13.60 11.35
CA SER A 131 2.74 13.37 12.59
C SER A 131 3.03 14.39 13.69
N ARG A 132 3.94 15.36 13.46
CA ARG A 132 4.32 16.41 14.42
C ARG A 132 3.72 17.78 14.09
N ASP A 133 3.12 17.92 12.91
CA ASP A 133 2.45 19.14 12.43
C ASP A 133 0.95 19.11 12.79
#